data_AF-A0A2U2X7I6-F1
#
_entry.id   AF-A0A2U2X7I6-F1
#
_cell.length_a   1.000
_cell.length_b   1.000
_cell.length_c   1.000
_cell.angle_alpha   90.00
_cell.angle_beta   90.00
_cell.angle_gamma   90.00
#
_symmetry.space_group_name_H-M   'P 1'
#
loop_
_entity.id
_entity.type
_entity.pdbx_description
1 polymer ?
#
loop_
_entity_poly.entity_id
_entity_poly.type
_entity_poly.pdbx_seq_one_letter_code
_entity_poly.pdbx_strand_id
1 'polypeptide(L)'
;MTETFELRYKPLLKIKLDGLGIEITDASQAKNCGSFSFNDIINIELTSKKTDWFVTTLSWIVDLFIAGGGGENYKNEANIKLKTVNHTLKIWLQNVDFEKAETIVKLIKDKITT
;
A
#
# COMPACT_ATOMS: atom_id res chain seq x y z
N MET A 1 4.90 -11.64 -16.53
CA MET A 1 5.64 -12.19 -15.38
C MET A 1 4.84 -11.84 -14.14
N THR A 2 4.66 -12.80 -13.24
CA THR A 2 3.82 -12.64 -12.06
C THR A 2 4.71 -12.73 -10.83
N GLU A 3 4.72 -11.69 -10.01
CA GLU A 3 5.55 -11.59 -8.82
C GLU A 3 4.66 -11.58 -7.58
N THR A 4 4.98 -12.39 -6.57
CA THR A 4 4.20 -12.46 -5.33
C THR A 4 5.06 -12.04 -4.17
N PHE A 5 4.61 -11.02 -3.44
CA PHE A 5 5.28 -10.48 -2.29
C PHE A 5 4.46 -10.76 -1.04
N GLU A 6 4.97 -11.63 -0.18
CA GLU A 6 4.40 -11.86 1.15
C GLU A 6 5.01 -10.85 2.13
N LEU A 7 4.17 -9.95 2.62
CA LEU A 7 4.55 -8.87 3.54
C LEU A 7 4.46 -9.31 5.00
N ARG A 8 3.50 -10.19 5.32
CA ARG A 8 3.32 -10.74 6.66
C ARG A 8 2.65 -12.10 6.59
N TYR A 9 3.16 -13.04 7.39
CA TYR A 9 2.62 -14.40 7.46
C TYR A 9 1.31 -14.50 8.26
N LYS A 10 1.19 -13.77 9.39
CA LYS A 10 0.00 -13.82 10.25
C LYS A 10 -0.33 -12.47 10.93
N PRO A 11 -1.57 -11.96 10.81
CA PRO A 11 -2.56 -12.33 9.79
C PRO A 11 -2.02 -12.05 8.38
N LEU A 12 -2.25 -12.97 7.44
CA LEU A 12 -1.63 -12.92 6.10
C LEU A 12 -1.82 -11.56 5.42
N LEU A 13 -0.73 -10.97 4.94
CA LEU A 13 -0.75 -9.83 4.02
C LEU A 13 0.16 -10.16 2.84
N LYS A 14 -0.43 -10.28 1.65
CA LYS A 14 0.30 -10.51 0.40
C LYS A 14 -0.17 -9.56 -0.68
N ILE A 15 0.77 -9.16 -1.53
CA ILE A 15 0.52 -8.38 -2.74
C ILE A 15 1.12 -9.14 -3.91
N LYS A 16 0.29 -9.45 -4.90
CA LYS A 16 0.69 -10.12 -6.11
C LYS A 16 0.63 -9.11 -7.25
N LEU A 17 1.74 -8.93 -7.95
CA LEU A 17 1.83 -8.13 -9.15
C LEU A 17 1.73 -9.05 -10.35
N ASP A 18 0.85 -8.72 -11.28
CA ASP A 18 0.73 -9.41 -12.56
C ASP A 18 0.96 -8.43 -13.71
N GLY A 19 0.91 -8.90 -14.96
CA GLY A 19 1.09 -8.02 -16.13
C GLY A 19 0.04 -6.92 -16.27
N LEU A 20 -1.15 -7.11 -15.71
CA LEU A 20 -2.30 -6.20 -15.87
C LEU A 20 -2.60 -5.35 -14.63
N GLY A 21 -2.06 -5.71 -13.47
CA GLY A 21 -2.42 -5.04 -12.23
C GLY A 21 -1.85 -5.68 -10.98
N ILE A 22 -2.48 -5.39 -9.85
CA ILE A 22 -2.12 -5.92 -8.53
C ILE A 22 -3.30 -6.61 -7.88
N GLU A 23 -3.03 -7.65 -7.10
CA GLU A 23 -3.98 -8.34 -6.26
C GLU A 23 -3.51 -8.26 -4.81
N ILE A 24 -4.36 -7.75 -3.94
CA ILE A 24 -4.09 -7.59 -2.51
C ILE A 24 -4.90 -8.63 -1.77
N THR A 25 -4.25 -9.36 -0.86
CA THR A 25 -4.94 -10.21 0.11
C THR A 25 -4.48 -9.82 1.51
N ASP A 26 -5.41 -9.31 2.30
CA ASP A 26 -5.22 -8.91 3.69
C ASP A 26 -6.21 -9.68 4.58
N ALA A 27 -5.73 -10.75 5.22
CA ALA A 27 -6.52 -11.54 6.15
C ALA A 27 -6.84 -10.79 7.45
N SER A 28 -6.17 -9.67 7.73
CA SER A 28 -6.48 -8.81 8.87
C SER A 28 -7.65 -7.87 8.59
N GLN A 29 -7.75 -7.38 7.35
CA GLN A 29 -8.80 -6.47 6.91
C GLN A 29 -9.31 -6.89 5.54
N ALA A 30 -10.32 -7.78 5.53
CA ALA A 30 -10.91 -8.30 4.29
C ALA A 30 -11.41 -7.22 3.33
N LYS A 31 -11.74 -6.02 3.82
CA LYS A 31 -12.11 -4.84 3.00
C LYS A 31 -10.98 -4.32 2.10
N ASN A 32 -9.73 -4.64 2.42
CA ASN A 32 -8.55 -4.27 1.64
C ASN A 32 -8.21 -5.33 0.58
N CYS A 33 -8.87 -6.49 0.60
CA CYS A 33 -8.69 -7.51 -0.41
C CYS A 33 -9.33 -7.07 -1.73
N GLY A 34 -8.65 -7.31 -2.85
CA GLY A 34 -9.17 -7.01 -4.17
C GLY A 34 -8.10 -7.03 -5.24
N SER A 35 -8.55 -6.94 -6.49
CA SER A 35 -7.70 -6.85 -7.67
C SER A 35 -7.89 -5.48 -8.31
N PHE A 36 -6.79 -4.82 -8.66
CA PHE A 36 -6.76 -3.46 -9.18
C PHE A 36 -5.91 -3.42 -10.45
N SER A 37 -6.49 -2.94 -11.55
CA SER A 37 -5.76 -2.75 -12.80
C SER A 37 -4.76 -1.59 -12.67
N PHE A 38 -3.60 -1.67 -13.29
CA PHE A 38 -2.66 -0.54 -13.29
C PHE A 38 -3.26 0.73 -13.88
N ASN A 39 -4.14 0.59 -14.89
CA ASN A 39 -4.84 1.72 -15.50
C ASN A 39 -5.81 2.41 -14.55
N ASP A 40 -6.28 1.71 -13.51
CA ASP A 40 -7.21 2.26 -12.53
C ASP A 40 -6.47 2.85 -11.32
N ILE A 41 -5.17 2.63 -11.19
CA ILE A 41 -4.35 3.13 -10.08
C ILE A 41 -3.88 4.54 -10.41
N ILE A 42 -4.37 5.52 -9.64
CA ILE A 42 -4.00 6.93 -9.77
C ILE A 42 -2.70 7.20 -9.02
N ASN A 43 -2.56 6.64 -7.81
CA ASN A 43 -1.39 6.87 -6.97
C ASN A 43 -1.22 5.75 -5.95
N ILE A 44 0.02 5.56 -5.50
CA ILE A 44 0.38 4.68 -4.39
C ILE A 44 1.40 5.36 -3.48
N GLU A 45 1.16 5.32 -2.18
CA GLU A 45 2.01 5.99 -1.18
C GLU A 45 2.35 5.05 -0.03
N LEU A 46 3.60 5.13 0.43
CA LEU A 46 4.04 4.48 1.64
C LEU A 46 4.18 5.53 2.75
N THR A 47 3.38 5.40 3.80
CA THR A 47 3.50 6.22 5.00
C THR A 47 4.21 5.39 6.07
N SER A 48 5.27 5.95 6.65
CA SER A 48 6.00 5.31 7.74
C SER A 48 5.49 5.74 9.12
N LYS A 49 5.83 4.96 10.16
CA LYS A 49 5.47 5.29 11.56
C LYS A 49 6.15 6.61 11.94
N LYS A 50 5.44 7.53 12.61
CA LYS A 50 6.00 8.76 13.19
C LYS A 50 6.94 8.41 14.36
N THR A 51 8.11 7.87 14.07
CA THR A 51 9.24 7.79 14.99
C THR A 51 10.50 7.71 14.13
N ASP A 52 11.11 8.87 13.93
CA ASP A 52 12.53 9.09 13.63
C ASP A 52 13.22 8.25 12.53
N TRP A 53 12.80 8.35 11.28
CA TRP A 53 13.68 7.91 10.20
C TRP A 53 13.55 8.74 8.91
N PHE A 54 14.72 8.95 8.32
CA PHE A 54 15.08 9.78 7.17
C PHE A 54 14.07 9.73 6.03
N VAL A 55 13.43 10.87 5.75
CA VAL A 55 12.81 11.17 4.45
C VAL A 55 13.92 11.26 3.41
N THR A 56 14.24 10.13 2.78
CA THR A 56 15.10 10.13 1.60
C THR A 56 14.24 9.68 0.43
N THR A 57 13.92 10.65 -0.43
CA THR A 57 13.49 10.55 -1.85
C THR A 57 12.05 10.15 -2.24
N LEU A 58 11.06 10.11 -1.33
CA LEU A 58 9.63 10.11 -1.72
C LEU A 58 8.88 11.41 -1.40
N SER A 59 9.61 12.53 -1.26
CA SER A 59 9.01 13.85 -1.29
C SER A 59 8.50 14.11 -2.71
N TRP A 60 7.20 13.98 -2.92
CA TRP A 60 6.32 15.00 -3.49
C TRP A 60 4.90 14.44 -3.59
N ILE A 61 3.93 15.25 -3.17
CA ILE A 61 2.49 14.99 -2.96
C ILE A 61 2.17 14.50 -1.54
N VAL A 62 2.17 15.45 -0.60
CA VAL A 62 1.39 15.34 0.64
C VAL A 62 0.10 16.12 0.39
N ASP A 63 -0.90 15.49 -0.23
CA ASP A 63 -2.27 16.00 -0.17
C ASP A 63 -3.01 15.25 0.95
N LEU A 64 -2.98 15.89 2.12
CA LEU A 64 -3.54 15.42 3.37
C LEU A 64 -5.08 15.44 3.32
N PHE A 65 -5.69 14.45 2.69
CA PHE A 65 -7.14 14.26 2.77
C PHE A 65 -7.54 13.42 3.99
N ILE A 66 -8.08 14.12 5.00
CA ILE A 66 -8.84 13.55 6.11
C ILE A 66 -10.25 13.28 5.58
N ALA A 67 -10.57 12.03 5.27
CA ALA A 67 -11.96 11.62 5.01
C ALA A 67 -12.25 10.25 5.64
N GLY A 68 -12.86 10.32 6.83
CA GLY A 68 -13.99 9.47 7.27
C GLY A 68 -13.82 7.96 7.43
N GLY A 69 -13.92 7.49 8.68
CA GLY A 69 -14.67 6.26 8.99
C GLY A 69 -13.91 5.12 9.66
N GLY A 70 -14.07 5.01 10.99
CA GLY A 70 -14.03 3.76 11.77
C GLY A 70 -12.78 2.88 11.69
N GLY A 71 -11.91 2.96 12.69
CA GLY A 71 -10.86 1.97 12.93
C GLY A 71 -9.96 2.36 14.09
N GLU A 72 -10.04 1.58 15.16
CA GLU A 72 -9.33 1.68 16.44
C GLU A 72 -7.82 2.01 16.29
N ASN A 73 -7.26 2.78 17.23
CA ASN A 73 -5.83 2.88 17.64
C ASN A 73 -4.66 2.90 16.62
N TYR A 74 -4.87 2.99 15.30
CA TYR A 74 -3.78 2.89 14.31
C TYR A 74 -3.28 4.23 13.75
N LYS A 75 -3.66 5.37 14.36
CA LYS A 75 -3.37 6.73 13.80
C LYS A 75 -1.90 7.00 13.47
N ASN A 76 -0.95 6.30 14.08
CA ASN A 76 0.49 6.53 13.90
C ASN A 76 1.24 5.38 13.21
N GLU A 77 0.56 4.35 12.72
CA GLU A 77 1.23 3.17 12.16
C GLU A 77 1.55 3.29 10.66
N ALA A 78 2.61 2.60 10.25
CA ALA A 78 3.00 2.48 8.86
C ALA A 78 1.84 1.92 8.01
N ASN A 79 1.63 2.47 6.83
CA ASN A 79 0.56 2.05 5.93
C ASN A 79 0.91 2.31 4.46
N ILE A 80 0.38 1.47 3.57
CA ILE A 80 0.30 1.74 2.14
C ILE A 80 -1.08 2.34 1.86
N LYS A 81 -1.11 3.46 1.14
CA LYS A 81 -2.34 4.02 0.58
C LYS A 81 -2.35 3.78 -0.91
N LEU A 82 -3.39 3.13 -1.40
CA LEU A 82 -3.62 2.92 -2.82
C LEU A 82 -4.83 3.75 -3.23
N LYS A 83 -4.63 4.72 -4.12
CA LYS A 83 -5.71 5.52 -4.70
C LYS A 83 -6.02 4.97 -6.09
N THR A 84 -7.26 4.53 -6.26
CA THR A 84 -7.80 4.13 -7.57
C THR A 84 -8.83 5.16 -8.05
N VAL A 85 -9.29 5.02 -9.29
CA VAL A 85 -10.39 5.82 -9.84
C VAL A 85 -11.65 5.74 -8.97
N ASN A 86 -11.95 4.57 -8.40
CA ASN A 86 -13.23 4.30 -7.74
C ASN A 86 -13.17 4.43 -6.21
N HIS A 87 -12.01 4.21 -5.59
CA HIS A 87 -11.88 4.22 -4.13
C HIS A 87 -10.42 4.36 -3.68
N THR A 88 -10.25 4.69 -2.40
CA THR A 88 -8.94 4.72 -1.72
C THR A 88 -8.86 3.59 -0.70
N LEU A 89 -7.81 2.78 -0.77
CA LEU A 89 -7.51 1.73 0.20
C LEU A 89 -6.40 2.18 1.14
N LYS A 90 -6.51 1.77 2.40
CA LYS A 90 -5.48 1.97 3.41
C LYS A 90 -5.09 0.63 4.03
N ILE A 91 -3.92 0.14 3.65
CA ILE A 91 -3.37 -1.15 4.07
C ILE A 91 -2.38 -0.90 5.19
N TRP A 92 -2.67 -1.40 6.39
CA TRP A 92 -1.81 -1.19 7.56
C TRP A 92 -0.65 -2.20 7.58
N LEU A 93 0.57 -1.70 7.79
CA LEU A 93 1.81 -2.47 7.75
C LEU A 93 2.31 -2.88 9.15
N GLN A 94 1.43 -3.45 9.97
CA GLN A 94 1.81 -3.94 11.29
C GLN A 94 2.66 -5.21 11.19
N ASN A 95 3.86 -5.20 11.80
CA ASN A 95 4.78 -6.34 11.79
C ASN A 95 5.09 -6.84 10.37
N VAL A 96 5.21 -5.90 9.43
CA VAL A 96 5.56 -6.15 8.03
C VAL A 96 7.03 -5.83 7.80
N ASP A 97 7.65 -6.55 6.87
CA ASP A 97 8.95 -6.22 6.29
C ASP A 97 8.83 -4.91 5.47
N PHE A 98 9.30 -3.80 6.04
CA PHE A 98 9.12 -2.47 5.47
C PHE A 98 9.93 -2.27 4.18
N GLU A 99 11.13 -2.87 4.07
CA GLU A 99 11.96 -2.79 2.86
C GLU A 99 11.26 -3.47 1.66
N LYS A 100 10.56 -4.59 1.92
CA LYS A 100 9.70 -5.22 0.91
C LYS A 100 8.53 -4.31 0.52
N ALA A 101 7.91 -3.62 1.48
CA ALA A 101 6.83 -2.68 1.20
C ALA A 101 7.31 -1.51 0.32
N GLU A 102 8.50 -0.96 0.59
CA GLU A 102 9.14 0.07 -0.25
C GLU A 102 9.39 -0.42 -1.67
N THR A 103 9.94 -1.64 -1.80
CA THR A 103 10.22 -2.26 -3.09
C THR A 103 8.93 -2.41 -3.92
N ILE A 104 7.85 -2.91 -3.32
CA ILE A 104 6.56 -3.07 -3.99
C ILE A 104 6.00 -1.73 -4.45
N VAL A 105 6.02 -0.71 -3.57
CA VAL A 105 5.51 0.62 -3.91
C VAL A 105 6.29 1.22 -5.08
N LYS A 106 7.61 1.04 -5.11
CA LYS A 106 8.45 1.47 -6.24
C LYS A 106 8.09 0.73 -7.53
N LEU A 107 7.96 -0.60 -7.50
CA LEU A 107 7.58 -1.41 -8.66
C LEU A 107 6.22 -0.99 -9.24
N ILE A 108 5.23 -0.72 -8.37
CA ILE A 108 3.91 -0.26 -8.80
C ILE A 108 3.99 1.14 -9.40
N LYS A 109 4.77 2.06 -8.80
CA LYS A 109 4.98 3.40 -9.35
C LYS A 109 5.61 3.38 -10.75
N ASP A 110 6.62 2.54 -10.94
CA ASP A 110 7.27 2.38 -12.24
C ASP A 110 6.27 1.86 -13.29
N LYS A 111 5.30 1.01 -12.89
CA LYS A 111 4.25 0.48 -13.77
C LYS A 111 3.15 1.47 -14.14
N ILE A 112 2.78 2.38 -13.25
CA ILE A 112 1.71 3.38 -13.54
C ILE A 112 2.23 4.63 -14.24
N THR A 113 3.54 4.86 -14.23
CA THR A 113 4.19 6.02 -14.89
C THR A 113 4.62 5.71 -16.32
N THR A 114 4.69 4.42 -16.69
CA THR A 114 5.07 3.92 -18.03
C THR A 114 3.82 3.77 -18.90
#